data_AF-A0A4R7FU64-F1
#
_entry.id   AF-A0A4R7FU64-F1
#
_cell.length_a   1.000
_cell.length_b   1.000
_cell.length_c   1.000
_cell.angle_alpha   90.00
_cell.angle_beta   90.00
_cell.angle_gamma   90.00
#
_symmetry.space_group_name_H-M   'P 1'
#
loop_
_entity.id
_entity.type
_entity.pdbx_description
1 polymer ?
#
loop_
_entity_poly.entity_id
_entity_poly.type
_entity_poly.pdbx_seq_one_letter_code
_entity_poly.pdbx_strand_id
1 'polypeptide(L)'
;MSVDHLAPLGVLGTEESWERLDEFHPDGTNLWSPDAPIALGWHPYTRSSLWRCAQCSGAFLRYTEYGGYYVEERIRPLLADLIVNP
;
A
#
# COMPACT_ATOMS: atom_id res chain seq x y z
N MET A 1 -8.72 17.23 21.06
CA MET A 1 -8.95 17.20 19.61
C MET A 1 -7.97 16.18 19.06
N SER A 2 -8.43 14.99 18.64
CA SER A 2 -7.54 14.02 17.98
C SER A 2 -7.13 14.65 16.65
N VAL A 3 -5.85 14.93 16.47
CA VAL A 3 -5.32 15.41 15.20
C VAL A 3 -4.87 14.17 14.45
N ASP A 4 -5.80 13.51 13.77
CA ASP A 4 -5.42 12.44 12.86
C ASP A 4 -4.66 13.07 11.68
N HIS A 5 -3.34 12.90 11.68
CA HIS A 5 -2.46 13.50 10.68
C HIS A 5 -2.68 12.92 9.28
N LEU A 6 -3.30 11.74 9.18
CA LEU A 6 -3.61 11.05 7.93
C LEU A 6 -5.12 10.90 7.78
N ALA A 7 -5.65 11.33 6.64
CA ALA A 7 -7.04 11.14 6.24
C ALA A 7 -7.14 10.03 5.19
N PRO A 8 -8.07 9.06 5.32
CA PRO A 8 -8.28 8.04 4.31
C PRO A 8 -8.96 8.65 3.09
N LEU A 9 -8.52 8.24 1.89
CA LEU A 9 -9.10 8.65 0.61
C LEU A 9 -9.90 7.53 -0.05
N GLY A 10 -9.57 6.27 0.21
CA GLY A 10 -10.30 5.12 -0.33
C GLY A 10 -9.47 3.84 -0.37
N VAL A 11 -10.10 2.72 -0.71
CA VAL A 11 -9.43 1.45 -1.02
C VAL A 11 -9.04 1.42 -2.50
N LEU A 12 -7.94 0.74 -2.83
CA LEU A 12 -7.43 0.71 -4.20
C LEU A 12 -8.01 -0.42 -5.06
N GLY A 13 -8.18 -1.61 -4.48
CA GLY A 13 -8.70 -2.77 -5.20
C GLY A 13 -10.21 -2.97 -5.07
N THR A 14 -10.71 -3.90 -5.87
CA THR A 14 -12.04 -4.51 -5.76
C THR A 14 -11.97 -5.82 -4.99
N GLU A 15 -13.12 -6.34 -4.55
CA GLU A 15 -13.19 -7.67 -3.91
C GLU A 15 -12.57 -8.77 -4.79
N GLU A 16 -12.81 -8.73 -6.10
CA GLU A 16 -12.18 -9.65 -7.07
C GLU A 16 -10.65 -9.54 -7.06
N SER A 17 -10.11 -8.32 -7.05
CA SER A 17 -8.67 -8.10 -7.04
C SER A 17 -7.99 -8.49 -5.72
N TRP A 18 -8.75 -8.62 -4.64
CA TRP A 18 -8.21 -9.01 -3.34
C TRP A 18 -7.79 -10.48 -3.30
N GLU A 19 -8.30 -11.33 -4.19
CA GLU A 19 -7.86 -12.73 -4.29
C GLU A 19 -6.42 -12.84 -4.81
N ARG A 20 -5.89 -11.78 -5.43
CA ARG A 20 -4.49 -11.74 -5.87
C ARG A 20 -3.54 -11.73 -4.68
N LEU A 21 -2.68 -12.74 -4.61
CA LEU A 21 -1.64 -12.91 -3.58
C LEU A 21 -0.23 -12.81 -4.16
N ASP A 22 -0.08 -12.84 -5.48
CA ASP A 22 1.19 -12.61 -6.18
C ASP A 22 1.67 -11.17 -6.00
N GLU A 23 2.94 -11.06 -5.63
CA GLU A 23 3.68 -9.79 -5.55
C GLU A 23 4.45 -9.56 -6.86
N PHE A 24 4.60 -8.30 -7.25
CA PHE A 24 5.38 -7.92 -8.43
C PHE A 24 6.76 -7.38 -8.00
N HIS A 25 7.79 -8.21 -8.13
CA HIS A 25 9.18 -7.85 -7.78
C HIS A 25 10.18 -8.35 -8.84
N PRO A 26 10.21 -7.76 -10.06
CA PRO A 26 11.04 -8.24 -11.17
C PRO A 26 12.54 -8.20 -10.87
N ASP A 27 12.97 -7.25 -10.05
CA ASP A 27 14.38 -7.06 -9.66
C ASP A 27 14.73 -7.75 -8.32
N GLY A 28 13.88 -8.67 -7.86
CA GLY A 28 14.11 -9.39 -6.60
C GLY A 28 14.00 -8.51 -5.34
N THR A 29 13.33 -7.37 -5.43
CA THR A 29 12.92 -6.58 -4.27
C THR A 29 11.91 -7.35 -3.41
N ASN A 30 11.61 -6.82 -2.23
CA ASN A 30 10.50 -7.30 -1.41
C ASN A 30 9.66 -6.11 -0.94
N LEU A 31 8.56 -6.38 -0.25
CA LEU A 31 7.62 -5.35 0.21
C LEU A 31 8.26 -4.23 1.06
N TRP A 32 9.37 -4.50 1.75
CA TRP A 32 10.09 -3.52 2.58
C TRP A 32 11.20 -2.79 1.84
N SER A 33 11.57 -3.23 0.66
CA SER A 33 12.59 -2.58 -0.15
C SER A 33 12.15 -1.14 -0.48
N PRO A 34 12.97 -0.11 -0.21
CA PRO A 34 12.60 1.28 -0.45
C PRO A 34 12.32 1.56 -1.93
N ASP A 35 12.97 0.80 -2.81
CA ASP A 35 12.89 0.83 -4.27
C ASP A 35 11.93 -0.21 -4.87
N ALA A 36 11.20 -0.98 -4.05
CA ALA A 36 10.21 -1.92 -4.57
C ALA A 36 9.14 -1.21 -5.40
N PRO A 37 8.75 -1.74 -6.57
CA PRO A 37 7.71 -1.15 -7.40
C PRO A 37 6.36 -1.12 -6.69
N ILE A 38 5.55 -0.12 -7.04
CA ILE A 38 4.16 0.07 -6.62
C ILE A 38 3.28 -0.33 -7.80
N ALA A 39 3.07 -1.64 -7.97
CA ALA A 39 2.19 -2.20 -8.98
C ALA A 39 0.76 -2.33 -8.42
N LEU A 40 -0.07 -1.31 -8.60
CA LEU A 40 -1.37 -1.18 -7.91
C LEU A 40 -2.34 -2.36 -8.12
N GLY A 41 -2.17 -3.13 -9.21
CA GLY A 41 -2.93 -4.33 -9.51
C GLY A 41 -2.43 -5.63 -8.85
N TRP A 42 -1.38 -5.58 -8.02
CA TRP A 42 -0.71 -6.74 -7.41
C TRP A 42 -0.74 -6.70 -5.88
N HIS A 43 -0.46 -7.83 -5.23
CA HIS A 43 -0.32 -7.87 -3.78
C HIS A 43 0.88 -7.00 -3.32
N PRO A 44 0.78 -6.26 -2.19
CA PRO A 44 -0.39 -6.08 -1.31
C PRO A 44 -1.27 -4.87 -1.70
N TYR A 45 -0.99 -4.19 -2.81
CA TYR A 45 -1.61 -2.92 -3.17
C TYR A 45 -3.09 -3.03 -3.50
N THR A 46 -3.54 -4.17 -4.04
CA THR A 46 -4.98 -4.44 -4.24
C THR A 46 -5.76 -4.39 -2.92
N ARG A 47 -5.14 -4.80 -1.81
CA ARG A 47 -5.72 -4.77 -0.45
C ARG A 47 -5.35 -3.52 0.34
N SER A 48 -4.68 -2.56 -0.30
CA SER A 48 -4.25 -1.33 0.35
C SER A 48 -5.32 -0.24 0.28
N SER A 49 -5.23 0.70 1.21
CA SER A 49 -5.97 1.95 1.21
C SER A 49 -5.03 3.13 0.96
N LEU A 50 -5.51 4.13 0.23
CA LEU A 50 -4.83 5.39 -0.01
C LEU A 50 -5.16 6.38 1.10
N TRP A 51 -4.13 7.03 1.62
CA TRP A 51 -4.20 8.02 2.68
C TRP A 51 -3.45 9.29 2.27
N ARG A 52 -3.88 10.42 2.81
CA ARG A 52 -3.25 11.72 2.59
C ARG A 52 -2.95 12.40 3.91
N CYS A 53 -1.77 12.98 4.03
CA CYS A 53 -1.44 13.86 5.15
C CYS A 53 -2.30 15.12 5.09
N ALA A 54 -3.03 15.43 6.17
CA ALA A 54 -3.88 16.61 6.24
C ALA A 54 -3.08 17.93 6.23
N GLN A 55 -1.79 17.89 6.59
CA GLN A 55 -0.94 19.08 6.70
C GLN A 55 -0.10 19.33 5.44
N CYS A 56 0.59 18.30 4.91
CA CYS A 56 1.51 18.47 3.78
C CYS A 56 1.01 17.84 2.47
N SER A 57 -0.14 17.17 2.48
CA SER A 57 -0.69 16.46 1.32
C SER A 57 0.12 15.27 0.80
N GLY A 58 1.15 14.81 1.53
CA GLY A 58 1.87 13.57 1.18
C GLY A 58 0.91 12.37 1.12
N ALA A 59 1.07 11.53 0.10
CA ALA A 59 0.25 10.35 -0.13
C ALA A 59 0.93 9.09 0.42
N PHE A 60 0.13 8.20 1.01
CA PHE A 60 0.60 6.98 1.65
C PHE A 60 -0.33 5.81 1.33
N LEU A 61 0.24 4.63 1.20
CA LEU A 61 -0.49 3.36 1.12
C LEU A 61 -0.45 2.69 2.48
N ARG A 62 -1.60 2.21 2.95
CA ARG A 62 -1.71 1.40 4.17
C ARG A 62 -2.30 0.03 3.86
N TYR A 63 -1.71 -0.99 4.44
CA TYR A 63 -2.13 -2.38 4.32
C TYR A 63 -1.97 -3.06 5.68
N THR A 64 -2.90 -3.92 6.04
CA THR A 64 -2.79 -4.73 7.26
C THR A 64 -2.53 -6.17 6.88
N GLU A 65 -1.39 -6.69 7.31
CA GLU A 65 -1.08 -8.11 7.17
C GLU A 65 -1.65 -8.88 8.36
N TYR A 66 -2.38 -9.95 8.06
CA TYR A 66 -2.97 -10.84 9.07
C TYR A 66 -2.25 -12.18 9.00
N GLY A 67 -1.45 -12.47 10.02
CA GLY A 67 -0.89 -13.79 10.26
C GLY A 67 -1.75 -14.59 11.24
N GLY A 68 -1.48 -15.89 11.40
CA GLY A 68 -2.22 -16.74 12.34
C GLY A 68 -2.13 -16.30 13.81
N TYR A 69 -1.11 -15.50 14.17
CA TYR A 69 -0.88 -15.02 15.53
C TYR A 69 -0.51 -13.52 15.62
N TYR A 70 -0.53 -12.80 14.50
CA TYR A 70 -0.14 -11.39 14.46
C TYR A 70 -1.01 -10.59 13.51
N VAL A 71 -1.13 -9.30 13.81
CA VAL A 71 -1.72 -8.30 12.94
C VAL A 71 -0.67 -7.20 12.80
N GLU A 72 -0.24 -6.93 11.58
CA GLU A 72 0.77 -5.91 11.32
C GLU A 72 0.19 -4.82 10.42
N GLU A 73 0.09 -3.60 10.97
CA GLU A 73 -0.29 -2.42 10.21
C GLU A 73 0.93 -1.85 9.50
N ARG A 74 0.91 -1.87 8.17
CA ARG A 74 1.99 -1.37 7.33
C ARG A 74 1.60 -0.06 6.66
N ILE A 75 2.58 0.80 6.50
CA ILE A 75 2.45 2.08 5.79
C ILE A 75 3.68 2.34 4.93
N ARG A 76 3.46 2.84 3.71
CA ARG A 76 4.52 3.23 2.77
C ARG A 76 4.16 4.54 2.08
N PRO A 77 5.11 5.47 1.86
CA PRO A 77 4.85 6.63 1.02
C PRO A 77 4.54 6.21 -0.43
N LEU A 78 3.55 6.83 -1.04
CA LEU A 78 3.23 6.68 -2.46
C LEU A 78 4.15 7.62 -3.26
N LEU A 79 5.29 7.09 -3.70
CA LEU A 79 6.26 7.82 -4.51
C LEU A 79 5.97 7.58 -5.99
N ALA A 80 5.77 8.65 -6.75
CA ALA A 80 5.40 8.59 -8.17
C ALA A 80 6.40 7.77 -9.01
N ASP A 81 7.70 7.93 -8.74
CA ASP A 81 8.78 7.27 -9.48
C ASP A 81 8.81 5.74 -9.30
N LEU A 82 8.08 5.21 -8.31
CA LEU A 82 7.97 3.77 -8.06
C LEU A 82 6.69 3.16 -8.64
N ILE A 83 5.75 3.96 -9.15
CA ILE A 83 4.48 3.45 -9.68
C ILE A 83 4.69 2.83 -11.05
N VAL A 84 4.24 1.58 -11.22
CA VAL A 84 4.36 0.82 -12.47
C VAL A 84 3.04 0.15 -12.86
N ASN A 85 2.88 -0.14 -14.14
CA ASN A 85 1.74 -0.91 -14.67
C ASN A 85 2.25 -2.07 -15.54
N PRO A 86 2.66 -3.18 -14.91
CA PRO A 86 3.18 -4.36 -15.60
C PRO A 86 2.12 -5.15 -16.36
#